data_AF-A0A7J6WF27-F1
#
_entry.id   AF-A0A7J6WF27-F1
#
_cell.length_a   1.000
_cell.length_b   1.000
_cell.length_c   1.000
_cell.angle_alpha   90.00
_cell.angle_beta   90.00
_cell.angle_gamma   90.00
#
_symmetry.space_group_name_H-M   'P 1'
#
loop_
_entity.id
_entity.type
_entity.pdbx_description
1 polymer ?
#
loop_
_entity_poly.entity_id
_entity_poly.type
_entity_poly.pdbx_seq_one_letter_code
_entity_poly.pdbx_strand_id
1 'polypeptide(L)'
;MVGVKKAFSTDKEVGIPGDSLREISSLTMLNECSNVVKLIDKFYNIDENGNSIYYLVFEYMEHDLDEHIKTFSDSDQLIPIEKVKDVMYQLLKGVDSCHRRGLHHGMITMPTGDRTPEVGTLHYQAPEVLLQDPHYSIEADMWSVGCIFAELATTKVLFPGNKDSVTQINLIFSKLGTPDEETWPGVTNLKMWSDFKSCESTFSPGDFNLNGNGIDLLLKMLIQDPSRRISAKVAMKHPFFGDLRK
;
A
#
# COMPACT_ATOMS: atom_id res chain seq x y z
N MET A 1 6.13 -25.09 -9.04
CA MET A 1 4.78 -24.72 -9.54
C MET A 1 4.86 -23.23 -9.89
N VAL A 2 4.44 -22.83 -11.09
CA VAL A 2 4.50 -21.43 -11.60
C VAL A 2 3.08 -20.88 -11.58
N GLY A 3 2.88 -19.61 -11.25
CA GLY A 3 1.53 -19.07 -11.13
C GLY A 3 1.41 -17.56 -11.27
N VAL A 4 0.24 -17.21 -11.84
CA VAL A 4 -0.24 -15.92 -12.34
C VAL A 4 0.48 -15.38 -13.59
N LYS A 5 -0.32 -15.30 -14.66
CA LYS A 5 0.01 -14.85 -16.01
C LYS A 5 -0.65 -13.48 -16.23
N LYS A 6 0.11 -12.38 -16.12
CA LYS A 6 -0.40 -11.07 -16.56
C LYS A 6 -0.13 -10.94 -18.04
N ALA A 7 -1.19 -10.81 -18.84
CA ALA A 7 -1.11 -10.61 -20.27
C ALA A 7 -1.59 -9.20 -20.62
N PHE A 8 -0.81 -8.43 -21.37
CA PHE A 8 -1.25 -7.15 -21.93
C PHE A 8 -0.98 -7.12 -23.44
N SER A 9 -1.92 -6.53 -24.18
CA SER A 9 -1.85 -6.41 -25.63
C SER A 9 -1.35 -5.03 -26.03
N THR A 10 -0.58 -4.97 -27.11
CA THR A 10 -0.03 -3.74 -27.66
C THR A 10 -0.41 -3.63 -29.13
N ASP A 11 -0.98 -2.49 -29.50
CA ASP A 11 -1.28 -2.17 -30.89
C ASP A 11 0.02 -2.08 -31.71
N LYS A 12 -0.04 -2.57 -32.94
CA LYS A 12 1.09 -2.68 -33.87
C LYS A 12 1.71 -1.32 -34.22
N GLU A 13 0.93 -0.25 -34.15
CA GLU A 13 1.39 1.13 -34.40
C GLU A 13 1.96 1.83 -33.16
N VAL A 14 1.50 1.45 -31.96
CA VAL A 14 1.82 2.16 -30.69
C VAL A 14 2.99 1.50 -29.95
N GLY A 15 3.20 0.19 -30.12
CA GLY A 15 4.23 -0.56 -29.39
C GLY A 15 3.91 -0.72 -27.90
N ILE A 16 4.91 -1.10 -27.10
CA ILE A 16 4.72 -1.34 -25.65
C ILE A 16 4.47 -0.01 -24.94
N PRO A 17 3.38 0.13 -24.15
CA PRO A 17 3.16 1.31 -23.31
C PRO A 17 4.38 1.58 -22.40
N GLY A 18 4.79 2.84 -22.31
CA GLY A 18 5.96 3.23 -21.50
C GLY A 18 5.84 2.81 -20.02
N ASP A 19 4.62 2.78 -19.49
CA ASP A 19 4.34 2.33 -18.13
C ASP A 19 4.57 0.82 -17.96
N SER A 20 4.21 0.00 -18.96
CA SER A 20 4.50 -1.45 -18.95
C SER A 20 6.00 -1.73 -19.01
N LEU A 21 6.76 -0.93 -19.76
CA LEU A 21 8.23 -1.04 -19.79
C LEU A 21 8.85 -0.64 -18.45
N ARG A 22 8.31 0.40 -17.80
CA ARG A 22 8.74 0.83 -16.48
C ARG A 22 8.43 -0.24 -15.42
N GLU A 23 7.26 -0.87 -15.47
CA GLU A 23 6.89 -1.99 -14.59
C GLU A 23 7.88 -3.17 -14.76
N ILE A 24 8.11 -3.61 -16.01
CA ILE A 24 9.04 -4.72 -16.31
C ILE A 24 10.47 -4.39 -15.88
N SER A 25 10.95 -3.16 -16.13
CA SER A 25 12.27 -2.72 -15.71
C SER A 25 12.39 -2.69 -14.18
N SER A 26 11.37 -2.17 -13.49
CA SER A 26 11.33 -2.08 -12.03
C SER A 26 11.31 -3.46 -11.37
N LEU A 27 10.52 -4.39 -11.90
CA LEU A 27 10.47 -5.78 -11.44
C LEU A 27 11.81 -6.50 -11.64
N THR A 28 12.48 -6.24 -12.77
CA THR A 28 13.83 -6.78 -13.02
C THR A 28 14.84 -6.24 -11.99
N MET A 29 14.75 -4.95 -11.62
CA MET A 29 15.60 -4.34 -10.59
C MET A 29 15.32 -4.85 -9.17
N LEU A 30 14.16 -5.47 -8.95
CA LEU A 30 13.74 -6.02 -7.66
C LEU A 30 13.94 -7.54 -7.53
N ASN A 31 14.47 -8.23 -8.55
CA ASN A 31 14.59 -9.69 -8.57
C ASN A 31 15.46 -10.26 -7.42
N GLU A 32 16.37 -9.46 -6.87
CA GLU A 32 17.19 -9.82 -5.70
C GLU A 32 16.44 -9.69 -4.36
N CYS A 33 15.26 -9.07 -4.35
CA CYS A 33 14.49 -8.82 -3.14
C CYS A 33 13.64 -10.04 -2.79
N SER A 34 13.93 -10.68 -1.65
CA SER A 34 13.18 -11.85 -1.17
C SER A 34 11.72 -11.59 -0.80
N ASN A 35 11.32 -10.32 -0.71
CA ASN A 35 10.00 -9.89 -0.27
C ASN A 35 9.22 -9.14 -1.38
N VAL A 36 9.61 -9.38 -2.64
CA VAL A 36 8.91 -8.88 -3.82
C VAL A 36 8.72 -10.07 -4.76
N VAL A 37 7.50 -10.23 -5.29
CA VAL A 37 7.17 -11.31 -6.23
C VAL A 37 8.09 -11.23 -7.44
N LYS A 38 8.86 -12.30 -7.67
CA LYS A 38 9.86 -12.36 -8.75
C LYS A 38 9.23 -12.55 -10.10
N LEU A 39 9.67 -11.75 -11.07
CA LEU A 39 9.45 -12.00 -12.49
C LEU A 39 10.42 -13.11 -12.94
N ILE A 40 9.89 -14.29 -13.23
CA ILE A 40 10.64 -15.48 -13.65
C ILE A 40 10.96 -15.42 -15.14
N ASP A 41 9.97 -15.06 -15.97
CA ASP A 41 10.12 -15.06 -17.42
C ASP A 41 9.21 -14.02 -18.09
N LYS A 42 9.53 -13.65 -19.33
CA LYS A 42 8.73 -12.78 -20.19
C LYS A 42 8.80 -13.24 -21.65
N PHE A 43 7.65 -13.37 -22.29
CA PHE A 43 7.56 -13.71 -23.71
C PHE A 43 6.41 -12.95 -24.36
N TYR A 44 6.34 -12.98 -25.69
CA TYR A 44 5.23 -12.38 -26.42
C TYR A 44 4.74 -13.32 -27.52
N ASN A 45 3.46 -13.22 -27.85
CA ASN A 45 2.86 -13.83 -29.03
C ASN A 45 2.25 -12.75 -29.92
N ILE A 46 1.95 -13.09 -31.17
CA ILE A 46 1.24 -12.22 -32.09
C ILE A 46 -0.19 -12.75 -32.23
N ASP A 47 -1.20 -11.90 -32.07
CA ASP A 47 -2.60 -12.26 -32.26
C ASP A 47 -2.98 -12.33 -33.76
N GLU A 48 -4.21 -12.77 -34.05
CA GLU A 48 -4.72 -12.90 -35.43
C GLU A 48 -4.74 -11.56 -36.20
N ASN A 49 -4.76 -10.43 -35.48
CA ASN A 49 -4.75 -9.08 -36.03
C ASN A 49 -3.33 -8.52 -36.20
N GLY A 50 -2.29 -9.27 -35.79
CA GLY A 50 -0.90 -8.84 -35.85
C GLY A 50 -0.43 -8.02 -34.65
N ASN A 51 -1.20 -7.93 -33.57
CA ASN A 51 -0.84 -7.24 -32.33
C ASN A 51 0.05 -8.13 -31.46
N SER A 52 0.97 -7.52 -30.72
CA SER A 52 1.82 -8.27 -29.78
C SER A 52 1.12 -8.39 -28.42
N ILE A 53 0.99 -9.62 -27.92
CA ILE A 53 0.52 -9.92 -26.57
C ILE A 53 1.73 -10.32 -25.73
N TYR A 54 2.07 -9.52 -24.73
CA TYR A 54 3.16 -9.79 -23.80
C TYR A 54 2.64 -10.59 -22.61
N TYR A 55 3.42 -11.56 -22.17
CA TYR A 55 3.17 -12.40 -21.01
C TYR A 55 4.30 -12.24 -20.02
N LEU A 56 3.93 -11.95 -18.78
CA LEU A 56 4.83 -11.91 -17.63
C LEU A 56 4.54 -13.11 -16.74
N VAL A 57 5.59 -13.88 -16.43
CA VAL A 57 5.51 -15.09 -15.60
C VAL A 57 6.13 -14.78 -14.26
N PHE A 58 5.35 -14.91 -13.19
CA PHE A 58 5.78 -14.62 -11.83
C PHE A 58 5.94 -15.91 -11.01
N GLU A 59 6.59 -15.78 -9.85
CA GLU A 59 6.55 -16.84 -8.85
C GLU A 59 5.12 -17.08 -8.34
N TYR A 60 4.81 -18.35 -8.07
CA TYR A 60 3.50 -18.73 -7.56
C TYR A 60 3.39 -18.42 -6.08
N MET A 61 2.32 -17.72 -5.71
CA MET A 61 1.88 -17.55 -4.33
C MET A 61 0.56 -18.30 -4.16
N GLU A 62 0.49 -19.19 -3.16
CA GLU A 62 -0.68 -20.04 -2.93
C GLU A 62 -1.90 -19.23 -2.47
N HIS A 63 -1.66 -18.21 -1.64
CA HIS A 63 -2.67 -17.30 -1.11
C HIS A 63 -2.12 -15.87 -1.10
N ASP A 64 -3.01 -14.89 -1.25
CA ASP A 64 -2.71 -13.50 -0.95
C ASP A 64 -3.05 -13.14 0.51
N LEU A 65 -2.69 -11.93 0.91
CA LEU A 65 -2.88 -11.49 2.29
C LEU A 65 -4.36 -11.25 2.63
N ASP A 66 -5.18 -10.86 1.66
CA ASP A 66 -6.60 -10.59 1.84
C ASP A 66 -7.37 -11.90 2.08
N GLU A 67 -7.11 -12.94 1.28
CA GLU A 67 -7.63 -14.29 1.51
C GLU A 67 -7.22 -14.83 2.89
N HIS A 68 -5.96 -14.58 3.30
CA HIS A 68 -5.48 -15.00 4.61
C HIS A 68 -6.23 -14.28 5.75
N ILE A 69 -6.37 -12.94 5.68
CA ILE A 69 -7.10 -12.15 6.68
C ILE A 69 -8.57 -12.60 6.76
N LYS A 70 -9.23 -12.83 5.61
CA LYS A 70 -10.62 -13.29 5.55
C LYS A 70 -10.85 -14.61 6.27
N THR A 71 -9.90 -15.54 6.18
CA THR A 71 -9.99 -16.83 6.88
C THR A 71 -10.14 -16.66 8.40
N PHE A 72 -9.43 -15.69 8.98
CA PHE A 72 -9.52 -15.36 10.40
C PHE A 72 -10.78 -14.56 10.71
N SER A 73 -11.12 -13.57 9.88
CA SER A 73 -12.33 -12.76 10.01
C SER A 73 -13.61 -13.60 10.00
N ASP A 74 -13.74 -14.54 9.06
CA ASP A 74 -14.92 -15.42 8.93
C ASP A 74 -15.06 -16.38 10.11
N SER A 75 -13.95 -16.68 10.78
CA SER A 75 -13.91 -17.51 11.99
C SER A 75 -14.05 -16.70 13.28
N ASP A 76 -14.23 -15.37 13.20
CA ASP A 76 -14.20 -14.42 14.32
C ASP A 76 -12.94 -14.59 15.22
N GLN A 77 -11.81 -14.89 14.56
CA GLN A 77 -10.51 -15.06 15.20
C GLN A 77 -9.58 -13.93 14.81
N LEU A 78 -8.63 -13.63 15.70
CA LEU A 78 -7.56 -12.70 15.43
C LEU A 78 -6.32 -13.45 14.94
N ILE A 79 -5.56 -12.80 14.05
CA ILE A 79 -4.27 -13.32 13.60
C ILE A 79 -3.30 -13.32 14.80
N PRO A 80 -2.56 -14.43 15.06
CA PRO A 80 -1.56 -14.46 16.11
C PRO A 80 -0.52 -13.35 15.95
N ILE A 81 -0.17 -12.67 17.05
CA ILE A 81 0.73 -11.51 17.03
C ILE A 81 2.10 -11.79 16.41
N GLU A 82 2.63 -13.00 16.61
CA GLU A 82 3.90 -13.42 16.00
C GLU A 82 3.81 -13.47 14.48
N LYS A 83 2.66 -13.93 13.95
CA LYS A 83 2.40 -13.93 12.51
C LYS A 83 2.24 -12.51 11.97
N VAL A 84 1.57 -11.63 12.71
CA VAL A 84 1.45 -10.21 12.35
C VAL A 84 2.85 -9.56 12.26
N LYS A 85 3.72 -9.80 13.24
CA LYS A 85 5.11 -9.30 13.21
C LYS A 85 5.87 -9.80 11.99
N ASP A 86 5.79 -11.09 11.69
CA ASP A 86 6.48 -11.70 10.55
C ASP A 86 6.04 -11.09 9.22
N VAL A 87 4.71 -10.98 9.01
CA VAL A 87 4.15 -10.39 7.78
C VAL A 87 4.57 -8.92 7.67
N MET A 88 4.42 -8.15 8.76
CA MET A 88 4.79 -6.73 8.76
C MET A 88 6.28 -6.51 8.50
N TYR A 89 7.15 -7.34 9.08
CA TYR A 89 8.59 -7.21 8.88
C TYR A 89 8.99 -7.54 7.44
N GLN A 90 8.38 -8.56 6.84
CA GLN A 90 8.57 -8.91 5.43
C GLN A 90 8.06 -7.82 4.49
N LEU A 91 6.87 -7.27 4.76
CA LEU A 91 6.29 -6.15 4.00
C LEU A 91 7.22 -4.93 4.03
N LEU A 92 7.70 -4.54 5.22
CA LEU A 92 8.63 -3.43 5.37
C LEU A 92 9.95 -3.65 4.64
N LYS A 93 10.48 -4.88 4.60
CA LYS A 93 11.67 -5.21 3.80
C LYS A 93 11.45 -5.03 2.30
N GLY A 94 10.28 -5.44 1.80
CA GLY A 94 9.87 -5.23 0.42
C GLY A 94 9.78 -3.74 0.09
N VAL A 95 9.03 -3.00 0.89
CA VAL A 95 8.81 -1.54 0.74
C VAL A 95 10.13 -0.77 0.79
N ASP A 96 10.99 -1.02 1.78
CA ASP A 96 12.31 -0.37 1.87
C ASP A 96 13.19 -0.68 0.66
N SER A 97 13.06 -1.87 0.08
CA SER A 97 13.81 -2.26 -1.12
C SER A 97 13.32 -1.56 -2.39
N CYS A 98 12.02 -1.28 -2.48
CA CYS A 98 11.43 -0.42 -3.51
C CYS A 98 11.89 1.04 -3.32
N HIS A 99 11.73 1.58 -2.10
CA HIS A 99 12.08 2.98 -1.78
C HIS A 99 13.55 3.28 -2.05
N ARG A 100 14.47 2.36 -1.72
CA ARG A 100 15.91 2.48 -2.01
C ARG A 100 16.24 2.58 -3.50
N ARG A 101 15.34 2.15 -4.38
CA ARG A 101 15.47 2.20 -5.85
C ARG A 101 14.66 3.32 -6.48
N GLY A 102 14.05 4.20 -5.67
CA GLY A 102 13.17 5.27 -6.14
C GLY A 102 11.81 4.77 -6.63
N LEU A 103 11.44 3.53 -6.30
CA LEU A 103 10.15 2.96 -6.64
C LEU A 103 9.18 3.21 -5.48
N HIS A 104 8.05 3.84 -5.77
CA HIS A 104 6.90 3.92 -4.85
C HIS A 104 5.80 2.98 -5.35
N HIS A 105 5.04 2.37 -4.44
CA HIS A 105 4.05 1.33 -4.74
C HIS A 105 2.93 1.84 -5.68
N GLY A 106 2.60 3.13 -5.61
CA GLY A 106 1.71 3.79 -6.58
C GLY A 106 2.17 3.71 -8.05
N MET A 107 3.44 3.37 -8.31
CA MET A 107 3.99 3.07 -9.64
C MET A 107 4.00 1.56 -10.00
N ILE A 108 3.81 0.67 -9.02
CA ILE A 108 3.82 -0.79 -9.23
C ILE A 108 2.41 -1.29 -9.60
N THR A 109 1.36 -0.55 -9.26
CA THR A 109 0.02 -0.74 -9.84
C THR A 109 -0.12 0.12 -11.10
N MET A 110 -0.08 -0.52 -12.26
CA MET A 110 -0.29 0.11 -13.57
C MET A 110 -1.49 1.08 -13.58
N PRO A 111 -1.33 2.35 -14.01
CA PRO A 111 -2.47 3.16 -14.40
C PRO A 111 -2.96 2.65 -15.76
N THR A 112 -4.03 1.86 -15.77
CA THR A 112 -4.78 1.67 -17.01
C THR A 112 -5.45 2.98 -17.37
N GLY A 113 -5.14 3.52 -18.56
CA GLY A 113 -5.64 4.82 -19.03
C GLY A 113 -7.16 4.99 -19.00
N ASP A 114 -7.57 6.26 -18.86
CA ASP A 114 -8.92 6.83 -19.05
C ASP A 114 -10.12 6.02 -18.55
N ARG A 115 -9.94 5.36 -17.41
CA ARG A 115 -11.06 4.82 -16.63
C ARG A 115 -10.94 5.33 -15.20
N THR A 116 -12.07 5.81 -14.68
CA THR A 116 -12.32 5.96 -13.25
C THR A 116 -11.70 4.78 -12.51
N PRO A 117 -10.94 4.99 -11.42
CA PRO A 117 -10.18 3.93 -10.77
C PRO A 117 -11.13 2.78 -10.38
N GLU A 118 -11.15 1.73 -11.20
CA GLU A 118 -11.82 0.47 -10.89
C GLU A 118 -10.93 -0.23 -9.87
N VAL A 119 -11.19 0.09 -8.59
CA VAL A 119 -10.86 -0.70 -7.40
C VAL A 119 -9.38 -1.07 -7.27
N GLY A 120 -8.53 -0.04 -7.16
CA GLY A 120 -7.49 -0.05 -6.13
C GLY A 120 -8.14 0.41 -4.82
N THR A 121 -7.95 -0.34 -3.75
CA THR A 121 -8.68 -0.24 -2.47
C THR A 121 -8.55 1.15 -1.84
N LEU A 122 -9.54 2.03 -2.06
CA LEU A 122 -9.68 3.37 -1.47
C LEU A 122 -9.32 3.38 0.03
N HIS A 123 -9.56 2.26 0.71
CA HIS A 123 -9.26 2.01 2.11
C HIS A 123 -7.79 2.23 2.53
N TYR A 124 -6.83 2.08 1.61
CA TYR A 124 -5.39 2.20 1.89
C TYR A 124 -4.77 3.50 1.35
N GLN A 125 -5.55 4.40 0.74
CA GLN A 125 -5.01 5.64 0.19
C GLN A 125 -4.65 6.64 1.29
N ALA A 126 -3.47 7.25 1.14
CA ALA A 126 -2.94 8.25 2.05
C ALA A 126 -3.69 9.60 1.95
N PRO A 127 -3.79 10.38 3.03
CA PRO A 127 -4.54 11.63 3.03
C PRO A 127 -3.99 12.65 2.02
N GLU A 128 -2.67 12.74 1.83
CA GLU A 128 -2.05 13.63 0.84
C GLU A 128 -2.42 13.26 -0.60
N VAL A 129 -2.59 11.96 -0.89
CA VAL A 129 -3.04 11.47 -2.20
C VAL A 129 -4.51 11.81 -2.41
N LEU A 130 -5.35 11.61 -1.39
CA LEU A 130 -6.78 11.96 -1.43
C LEU A 130 -6.98 13.48 -1.56
N LEU A 131 -6.09 14.27 -0.97
CA LEU A 131 -6.11 15.73 -1.03
C LEU A 131 -5.45 16.31 -2.31
N GLN A 132 -4.95 15.44 -3.20
CA GLN A 132 -4.28 15.78 -4.45
C GLN A 132 -3.03 16.67 -4.28
N ASP A 133 -2.20 16.37 -3.28
CA ASP A 133 -0.87 16.99 -3.16
C ASP A 133 -0.01 16.60 -4.37
N PRO A 134 0.50 17.55 -5.19
CA PRO A 134 1.37 17.22 -6.32
C PRO A 134 2.74 16.68 -5.91
N HIS A 135 3.13 16.78 -4.64
CA HIS A 135 4.44 16.35 -4.12
C HIS A 135 4.38 15.04 -3.32
N TYR A 136 3.28 14.28 -3.40
CA TYR A 136 3.22 12.97 -2.75
C TYR A 136 4.37 12.06 -3.25
N SER A 137 4.88 11.22 -2.36
CA SER A 137 6.08 10.40 -2.62
C SER A 137 5.98 9.07 -1.87
N ILE A 138 7.12 8.41 -1.63
CA ILE A 138 7.25 7.09 -0.99
C ILE A 138 6.59 6.99 0.39
N GLU A 139 6.34 8.12 1.06
CA GLU A 139 5.67 8.20 2.35
C GLU A 139 4.22 7.73 2.25
N ALA A 140 3.56 7.90 1.10
CA ALA A 140 2.20 7.40 0.86
C ALA A 140 2.13 5.87 0.99
N ASP A 141 3.19 5.14 0.59
CA ASP A 141 3.25 3.69 0.76
C ASP A 141 3.27 3.31 2.26
N MET A 142 3.94 4.11 3.10
CA MET A 142 4.00 3.87 4.54
C MET A 142 2.64 4.04 5.22
N TRP A 143 1.77 4.89 4.68
CA TRP A 143 0.38 4.96 5.13
C TRP A 143 -0.37 3.67 4.81
N SER A 144 -0.28 3.19 3.58
CA SER A 144 -0.92 1.93 3.17
C SER A 144 -0.43 0.75 4.02
N VAL A 145 0.87 0.70 4.33
CA VAL A 145 1.44 -0.28 5.27
C VAL A 145 0.83 -0.15 6.68
N GLY A 146 0.60 1.07 7.16
CA GLY A 146 -0.08 1.32 8.43
C GLY A 146 -1.53 0.81 8.45
N CYS A 147 -2.27 1.02 7.36
CA CYS A 147 -3.63 0.49 7.23
C CYS A 147 -3.65 -1.06 7.19
N ILE A 148 -2.72 -1.68 6.45
CA ILE A 148 -2.54 -3.14 6.44
C ILE A 148 -2.20 -3.65 7.85
N PHE A 149 -1.34 -2.93 8.58
CA PHE A 149 -0.97 -3.32 9.94
C PHE A 149 -2.17 -3.30 10.89
N ALA A 150 -2.98 -2.26 10.82
CA ALA A 150 -4.23 -2.15 11.57
C ALA A 150 -5.21 -3.28 11.22
N GLU A 151 -5.32 -3.62 9.94
CA GLU A 151 -6.19 -4.70 9.48
C GLU A 151 -5.69 -6.07 9.93
N LEU A 152 -4.38 -6.33 9.90
CA LEU A 152 -3.80 -7.54 10.47
C LEU A 152 -4.06 -7.67 11.98
N ALA A 153 -4.10 -6.54 12.70
CA ALA A 153 -4.34 -6.51 14.14
C ALA A 153 -5.81 -6.65 14.55
N THR A 154 -6.75 -6.44 13.61
CA THR A 154 -8.19 -6.35 13.90
C THR A 154 -9.07 -7.23 13.01
N THR A 155 -8.47 -7.83 11.97
CA THR A 155 -9.10 -8.51 10.84
C THR A 155 -10.18 -7.67 10.14
N LYS A 156 -10.11 -6.35 10.27
CA LYS A 156 -11.10 -5.40 9.75
C LYS A 156 -10.39 -4.24 9.08
N VAL A 157 -10.92 -3.84 7.93
CA VAL A 157 -10.46 -2.64 7.22
C VAL A 157 -10.54 -1.42 8.16
N LEU A 158 -9.42 -0.71 8.31
CA LEU A 158 -9.34 0.45 9.21
C LEU A 158 -10.20 1.63 8.72
N PHE A 159 -10.21 1.89 7.41
CA PHE A 159 -10.94 2.99 6.79
C PHE A 159 -11.81 2.48 5.63
N PRO A 160 -13.04 1.98 5.91
CA PRO A 160 -13.89 1.35 4.90
C PRO A 160 -14.68 2.36 4.04
N GLY A 161 -13.99 3.26 3.34
CA GLY A 161 -14.62 4.19 2.40
C GLY A 161 -15.16 3.49 1.16
N ASN A 162 -16.45 3.68 0.88
CA ASN A 162 -17.20 2.88 -0.08
C ASN A 162 -17.70 3.66 -1.32
N LYS A 163 -17.35 4.95 -1.45
CA LYS A 163 -17.94 5.84 -2.47
C LYS A 163 -16.91 6.70 -3.19
N ASP A 164 -16.27 7.61 -2.47
CA ASP A 164 -15.42 8.64 -3.05
C ASP A 164 -14.31 9.07 -2.08
N SER A 165 -13.32 9.79 -2.61
CA SER A 165 -12.17 10.30 -1.86
C SER A 165 -12.57 11.21 -0.69
N VAL A 166 -13.69 11.92 -0.78
CA VAL A 166 -14.17 12.84 0.26
C VAL A 166 -14.75 12.06 1.44
N THR A 167 -15.47 10.97 1.17
CA THR A 167 -15.95 10.06 2.20
C THR A 167 -14.79 9.39 2.91
N GLN A 168 -13.76 8.96 2.15
CA GLN A 168 -12.56 8.36 2.72
C GLN A 168 -11.78 9.32 3.63
N ILE A 169 -11.54 10.57 3.19
CA ILE A 169 -10.82 11.55 4.01
C ILE A 169 -11.60 11.91 5.27
N ASN A 170 -12.93 12.00 5.20
CA ASN A 170 -13.77 12.23 6.38
C ASN A 170 -13.67 11.07 7.39
N LEU A 171 -13.56 9.82 6.92
CA LEU A 171 -13.35 8.67 7.81
C LEU A 171 -11.98 8.75 8.50
N ILE A 172 -10.94 9.14 7.75
CA ILE A 172 -9.59 9.34 8.30
C ILE A 172 -9.63 10.41 9.40
N PHE A 173 -10.20 11.58 9.12
CA PHE A 173 -10.28 12.69 10.09
C PHE A 173 -11.18 12.37 11.29
N SER A 174 -12.25 11.60 11.09
CA SER A 174 -13.09 11.13 12.20
C SER A 174 -12.33 10.19 13.16
N LYS A 175 -11.44 9.34 12.62
CA LYS A 175 -10.69 8.38 13.44
C LYS A 175 -9.44 8.99 14.06
N LEU A 176 -8.67 9.77 13.31
CA LEU A 176 -7.36 10.31 13.72
C LEU A 176 -7.39 11.77 14.18
N GLY A 177 -8.50 12.46 13.96
CA GLY A 177 -8.64 13.91 14.16
C GLY A 177 -8.36 14.69 12.87
N THR A 178 -9.03 15.83 12.72
CA THR A 178 -8.82 16.73 11.57
C THR A 178 -7.47 17.45 11.74
N PRO A 179 -6.56 17.39 10.75
CA PRO A 179 -5.28 18.08 10.84
C PRO A 179 -5.47 19.60 10.72
N ASP A 180 -4.47 20.32 11.21
CA ASP A 180 -4.37 21.78 11.16
C ASP A 180 -2.94 22.19 10.75
N GLU A 181 -2.69 23.49 10.66
CA GLU A 181 -1.38 24.03 10.27
C GLU A 181 -0.27 23.76 11.31
N GLU A 182 -0.59 23.32 12.53
CA GLU A 182 0.41 22.90 13.51
C GLU A 182 0.81 21.43 13.31
N THR A 183 -0.17 20.57 13.07
CA THR A 183 0.03 19.13 12.92
C THR A 183 0.48 18.74 11.51
N TRP A 184 0.01 19.45 10.48
CA TRP A 184 0.40 19.32 9.08
C TRP A 184 0.51 20.72 8.43
N PRO A 185 1.69 21.35 8.51
CA PRO A 185 1.94 22.64 7.89
C PRO A 185 1.69 22.61 6.37
N GLY A 186 0.85 23.53 5.89
CA GLY A 186 0.48 23.68 4.49
C GLY A 186 -0.74 22.86 4.04
N VAL A 187 -1.38 22.08 4.92
CA VAL A 187 -2.52 21.23 4.57
C VAL A 187 -3.70 22.01 3.99
N THR A 188 -3.90 23.26 4.45
CA THR A 188 -5.00 24.11 3.96
C THR A 188 -4.82 24.60 2.52
N ASN A 189 -3.60 24.50 1.99
CA ASN A 189 -3.27 24.90 0.61
C ASN A 189 -3.48 23.78 -0.41
N LEU A 190 -3.87 22.58 0.04
CA LEU A 190 -4.06 21.43 -0.85
C LEU A 190 -5.34 21.59 -1.69
N LYS A 191 -5.30 21.10 -2.92
CA LYS A 191 -6.33 21.35 -3.94
C LYS A 191 -7.73 20.90 -3.53
N MET A 192 -7.82 19.76 -2.85
CA MET A 192 -9.10 19.20 -2.38
C MET A 192 -9.39 19.54 -0.91
N TRP A 193 -8.63 20.47 -0.31
CA TRP A 193 -8.97 20.99 1.01
C TRP A 193 -10.26 21.80 0.94
N SER A 194 -11.24 21.40 1.72
CA SER A 194 -12.51 22.11 1.91
C SER A 194 -12.73 22.14 3.40
N ASP A 195 -13.00 23.31 4.00
CA ASP A 195 -13.11 23.54 5.45
C ASP A 195 -13.78 22.38 6.21
N PHE A 196 -12.98 21.37 6.56
CA PHE A 196 -13.48 20.13 7.11
C PHE A 196 -13.93 20.41 8.53
N LYS A 197 -14.99 19.73 8.96
CA LYS A 197 -15.42 19.84 10.35
C LYS A 197 -14.25 19.41 11.26
N SER A 198 -13.90 20.27 12.21
CA SER A 198 -12.93 19.90 13.24
C SER A 198 -13.50 18.75 14.07
N CYS A 199 -12.77 17.64 14.10
CA CYS A 199 -13.09 16.43 14.83
C CYS A 199 -11.92 16.05 15.72
N GLU A 200 -12.21 15.65 16.96
CA GLU A 200 -11.22 15.04 17.84
C GLU A 200 -10.94 13.60 17.44
N SER A 201 -9.73 13.12 17.72
CA SER A 201 -9.35 11.74 17.45
C SER A 201 -10.19 10.76 18.27
N THR A 202 -10.77 9.77 17.59
CA THR A 202 -11.49 8.64 18.22
C THR A 202 -10.63 7.36 18.25
N PHE A 203 -9.33 7.49 17.97
CA PHE A 203 -8.40 6.38 18.00
C PHE A 203 -8.26 5.82 19.43
N SER A 204 -8.63 4.56 19.60
CA SER A 204 -8.50 3.84 20.86
C SER A 204 -7.43 2.75 20.69
N PRO A 205 -6.33 2.77 21.47
CA PRO A 205 -5.32 1.71 21.44
C PRO A 205 -5.88 0.32 21.74
N GLY A 206 -6.97 0.24 22.53
CA GLY A 206 -7.62 -1.01 22.89
C GLY A 206 -8.37 -1.69 21.75
N ASP A 207 -8.59 -0.98 20.62
CA ASP A 207 -9.26 -1.53 19.44
C ASP A 207 -8.35 -2.54 18.70
N PHE A 208 -7.04 -2.52 18.95
CA PHE A 208 -6.05 -3.30 18.23
C PHE A 208 -5.41 -4.35 19.13
N ASN A 209 -5.25 -5.57 18.62
CA ASN A 209 -4.54 -6.65 19.31
C ASN A 209 -3.01 -6.46 19.24
N LEU A 210 -2.53 -5.32 19.73
CA LEU A 210 -1.12 -4.90 19.71
C LEU A 210 -0.66 -4.53 21.12
N ASN A 211 0.61 -4.81 21.41
CA ASN A 211 1.25 -4.28 22.61
C ASN A 211 1.58 -2.78 22.44
N GLY A 212 2.07 -2.12 23.49
CA GLY A 212 2.42 -0.70 23.45
C GLY A 212 3.40 -0.32 22.32
N ASN A 213 4.38 -1.19 22.03
CA ASN A 213 5.32 -0.97 20.92
C ASN A 213 4.65 -1.11 19.54
N GLY A 214 3.64 -1.98 19.41
CA GLY A 214 2.88 -2.16 18.19
C GLY A 214 1.98 -0.97 17.89
N ILE A 215 1.27 -0.47 18.92
CA ILE A 215 0.46 0.75 18.81
C ILE A 215 1.34 1.95 18.46
N ASP A 216 2.48 2.10 19.13
CA ASP A 216 3.43 3.17 18.87
C ASP A 216 3.98 3.13 17.43
N LEU A 217 4.29 1.94 16.90
CA LEU A 217 4.67 1.78 15.51
C LEU A 217 3.54 2.15 14.54
N LEU A 218 2.32 1.67 14.82
CA LEU A 218 1.14 1.93 14.01
C LEU A 218 0.84 3.44 13.91
N LEU A 219 0.86 4.14 15.05
CA LEU A 219 0.65 5.59 15.09
C LEU A 219 1.72 6.36 14.32
N LYS A 220 2.98 5.90 14.34
CA LYS A 220 4.07 6.49 13.54
C LYS A 220 3.88 6.28 12.02
N MET A 221 3.18 5.22 11.60
CA MET A 221 2.83 4.96 10.20
C MET A 221 1.61 5.75 9.74
N LEU A 222 0.66 6.01 10.65
CA LEU A 222 -0.59 6.74 10.39
C LEU A 222 -0.49 8.26 10.68
N ILE A 223 0.72 8.83 10.69
CA ILE A 223 0.89 10.28 10.76
C ILE A 223 0.37 10.90 9.47
N GLN A 224 -0.54 11.88 9.60
CA GLN A 224 -1.21 12.52 8.47
C GLN A 224 -0.23 13.34 7.63
N ASP A 225 0.63 14.15 8.27
CA ASP A 225 1.72 14.84 7.60
C ASP A 225 2.77 13.82 7.08
N PRO A 226 2.94 13.68 5.75
CA PRO A 226 3.86 12.72 5.18
C PRO A 226 5.31 12.97 5.60
N SER A 227 5.72 14.23 5.81
CA SER A 227 7.10 14.59 6.16
C SER A 227 7.53 14.06 7.54
N ARG A 228 6.56 13.80 8.42
CA ARG A 228 6.76 13.30 9.78
C ARG A 228 6.55 11.79 9.89
N ARG A 229 6.06 11.14 8.83
CA ARG A 229 5.73 9.71 8.79
C ARG A 229 7.00 8.85 8.83
N ILE A 230 6.96 7.75 9.56
CA ILE A 230 8.12 6.84 9.68
C ILE A 230 8.44 6.18 8.33
N SER A 231 9.71 6.11 7.96
CA SER A 231 10.16 5.38 6.76
C SER A 231 10.31 3.87 7.04
N ALA A 232 10.20 3.03 6.00
CA ALA A 232 10.34 1.59 6.12
C ALA A 232 11.67 1.17 6.77
N LYS A 233 12.77 1.82 6.39
CA LYS A 233 14.11 1.63 6.96
C LYS A 233 14.15 1.82 8.48
N VAL A 234 13.44 2.84 8.98
CA VAL A 234 13.40 3.16 10.42
C VAL A 234 12.40 2.25 11.14
N ALA A 235 11.25 1.97 10.52
CA ALA A 235 10.23 1.07 11.06
C ALA A 235 10.77 -0.35 11.33
N MET A 236 11.61 -0.91 10.45
CA MET A 236 12.24 -2.22 10.68
C MET A 236 13.15 -2.27 11.93
N LYS A 237 13.62 -1.13 12.43
CA LYS A 237 14.45 -1.04 13.64
C LYS A 237 13.63 -0.82 14.90
N HIS A 238 12.30 -0.70 14.78
CA HIS A 238 11.41 -0.41 15.90
C HIS A 238 11.45 -1.50 16.98
N PRO A 239 11.30 -1.15 18.28
CA PRO A 239 11.23 -2.12 19.38
C PRO A 239 10.17 -3.22 19.20
N PHE A 240 9.12 -2.95 18.41
CA PHE A 240 8.10 -3.94 18.06
C PHE A 240 8.67 -5.21 17.42
N PHE A 241 9.75 -5.08 16.63
CA PHE A 241 10.47 -6.20 15.98
C PHE A 241 11.75 -6.58 16.74
N GLY A 242 11.84 -6.29 18.04
CA GLY A 242 13.06 -6.54 18.84
C GLY A 242 13.43 -8.02 18.98
N ASP A 243 12.45 -8.90 18.94
CA ASP A 243 12.57 -10.36 18.99
C ASP A 243 12.99 -10.98 17.66
N LEU A 244 12.51 -10.47 16.52
CA LEU A 244 12.87 -10.96 15.19
C LEU A 244 14.32 -10.64 14.76
N ARG A 245 15.00 -9.78 15.51
CA ARG A 245 16.38 -9.34 15.25
C ARG A 245 17.44 -10.11 16.05
N LYS A 246 17.04 -11.16 16.77
CA LYS A 246 17.93 -11.99 17.60
C LYS A 246 18.60 -13.09 16.79
#